data_AF-A0A7R9FC28-F1
#
_entry.id   AF-A0A7R9FC28-F1
#
_cell.length_a   1.000
_cell.length_b   1.000
_cell.length_c   1.000
_cell.angle_alpha   90.00
_cell.angle_beta   90.00
_cell.angle_gamma   90.00
#
_symmetry.space_group_name_H-M   'P 1'
#
loop_
_entity.id
_entity.type
_entity.pdbx_description
1 polymer ?
#
loop_
_entity_poly.entity_id
_entity_poly.type
_entity_poly.pdbx_seq_one_letter_code
_entity_poly.pdbx_strand_id
1 'polypeptide(L)'
;WIYTNYHAYAETKAMYEKYDATVAGAPGRGGEYENQIGFGWTNGYVMDLLFKYGDQLIPPPPTRFSKPQLQEEESTTESELEAK
;
A
#
# COMPACT_ATOMS: atom_id res chain seq x y z
N TRP A 1 7.86 2.52 11.03
CA TRP A 1 8.14 3.24 9.76
C TRP A 1 8.32 2.30 8.56
N ILE A 2 9.34 1.42 8.53
CA ILE A 2 9.55 0.49 7.39
C ILE A 2 8.31 -0.37 7.14
N TYR A 3 7.71 -0.92 8.21
CA TYR A 3 6.46 -1.66 8.12
C TYR A 3 5.31 -0.84 7.50
N THR A 4 5.14 0.42 7.90
CA THR A 4 4.15 1.34 7.31
C THR A 4 4.35 1.50 5.80
N ASN A 5 5.59 1.68 5.37
CA ASN A 5 5.93 1.82 3.95
C ASN A 5 5.63 0.52 3.17
N TYR A 6 6.05 -0.62 3.72
CA TYR A 6 5.79 -1.94 3.15
C TYR A 6 4.29 -2.22 3.04
N HIS A 7 3.51 -1.95 4.09
CA HIS A 7 2.07 -2.18 4.11
C HIS A 7 1.35 -1.37 3.03
N ALA A 8 1.65 -0.06 2.96
CA ALA A 8 1.08 0.81 1.94
C ALA A 8 1.46 0.37 0.53
N TYR A 9 2.74 0.00 0.31
CA TYR A 9 3.22 -0.47 -0.98
C TYR A 9 2.58 -1.80 -1.38
N ALA A 10 2.36 -2.71 -0.44
CA ALA A 10 1.72 -3.99 -0.70
C ALA A 10 0.30 -3.81 -1.27
N GLU A 11 -0.46 -2.86 -0.73
CA GLU A 11 -1.84 -2.56 -1.11
C GLU A 11 -1.93 -1.71 -2.39
N THR A 12 -1.10 -0.67 -2.49
CA THR A 12 -1.28 0.41 -3.49
C THR A 12 -0.27 0.36 -4.64
N LYS A 13 0.80 -0.43 -4.49
CA LYS A 13 1.99 -0.44 -5.37
C LYS A 13 2.68 0.92 -5.48
N ALA A 14 2.46 1.80 -4.51
CA ALA A 14 3.01 3.14 -4.44
C ALA A 14 3.68 3.40 -3.09
N MET A 15 4.68 4.29 -3.10
CA MET A 15 5.26 4.88 -1.88
C MET A 15 5.00 6.37 -1.89
N TYR A 16 4.75 6.93 -0.72
CA TYR A 16 4.23 8.29 -0.57
C TYR A 16 5.29 9.24 -0.01
N GLU A 17 5.11 10.55 -0.22
CA GLU A 17 5.90 11.60 0.41
C GLU A 17 5.83 11.51 1.94
N LYS A 18 4.63 11.27 2.47
CA LYS A 18 4.36 11.26 3.91
C LYS A 18 3.36 10.17 4.30
N TYR A 19 3.45 9.74 5.55
CA TYR A 19 2.61 8.72 6.17
C TYR A 19 1.99 9.25 7.46
N ASP A 20 0.82 8.73 7.82
CA ASP A 20 0.28 8.91 9.16
C ASP A 20 1.16 8.14 10.16
N ALA A 21 1.65 8.83 11.19
CA ALA A 21 2.51 8.21 12.20
C ALA A 21 1.73 7.33 13.20
N THR A 22 0.40 7.48 13.23
CA THR A 22 -0.50 6.79 14.17
C THR A 22 -1.16 5.55 13.57
N VAL A 23 -1.24 5.46 12.23
CA VAL A 23 -1.89 4.36 11.51
C VAL A 23 -0.91 3.72 10.52
N ALA A 24 -0.58 2.44 10.73
CA ALA A 24 0.31 1.72 9.82
C ALA A 24 -0.30 1.60 8.41
N GLY A 25 0.51 1.82 7.38
CA GLY A 25 0.09 1.77 5.98
C GLY A 25 -0.67 3.00 5.48
N ALA A 26 -1.15 3.89 6.36
CA ALA A 26 -1.95 5.02 5.93
C ALA A 26 -1.09 6.14 5.32
N PRO A 27 -1.42 6.60 4.09
CA PRO A 27 -0.82 7.80 3.53
C PRO A 27 -1.13 9.00 4.44
N GLY A 28 -0.13 9.84 4.67
CA GLY A 28 -0.29 11.08 5.43
C GLY A 28 -1.16 12.08 4.68
N ARG A 29 -1.78 13.00 5.42
CA ARG A 29 -2.71 14.01 4.91
C ARG A 29 -2.35 15.41 5.42
N GLY A 30 -2.97 16.42 4.83
CA GLY A 30 -2.81 17.83 5.22
C GLY A 30 -1.65 18.55 4.53
N GLY A 31 -1.57 19.87 4.74
CA GLY A 31 -0.71 20.79 4.02
C GLY A 31 -1.44 21.49 2.86
N GLU A 32 -0.68 22.16 2.00
CA GLU A 32 -1.23 22.92 0.86
C GLU A 32 -1.53 22.04 -0.36
N TYR A 33 -0.92 20.85 -0.43
CA TYR A 33 -0.99 19.95 -1.58
C TYR A 33 -1.30 18.51 -1.18
N GLU A 34 -1.87 17.78 -2.14
CA GLU A 34 -2.09 16.34 -2.04
C GLU A 34 -0.76 15.58 -1.88
N ASN A 35 -0.84 14.46 -1.17
CA ASN A 35 0.30 13.60 -0.92
C ASN A 35 0.82 12.98 -2.22
N GLN A 36 2.11 13.16 -2.49
CA GLN A 36 2.72 12.74 -3.75
C GLN A 36 3.15 11.28 -3.73
N ILE A 37 3.00 10.61 -4.88
CA ILE A 37 3.45 9.22 -5.10
C ILE A 37 4.84 9.22 -5.73
N GLY A 38 5.65 8.21 -5.41
CA GLY A 38 6.97 8.01 -6.01
C GLY A 38 8.04 8.92 -5.41
N PHE A 39 7.86 9.37 -4.18
CA PHE A 39 8.74 10.34 -3.54
C PHE A 39 10.15 9.76 -3.30
N GLY A 40 11.16 10.37 -3.93
CA GLY A 40 12.52 9.83 -4.00
C GLY A 40 13.18 9.62 -2.63
N TRP A 41 12.98 10.54 -1.69
CA TRP A 41 13.54 10.40 -0.34
C TRP A 41 12.95 9.21 0.41
N THR A 42 11.64 8.99 0.32
CA THR A 42 10.98 7.84 0.96
C THR A 42 11.51 6.53 0.38
N ASN A 43 11.57 6.42 -0.94
CA ASN A 43 12.08 5.23 -1.64
C ASN A 43 13.54 4.95 -1.25
N GLY A 44 14.42 5.95 -1.38
CA GLY A 44 15.84 5.81 -1.08
C GLY A 44 16.10 5.46 0.38
N TYR A 45 15.39 6.10 1.30
CA TYR A 45 15.59 5.88 2.73
C TYR A 45 15.09 4.51 3.19
N VAL A 46 13.99 4.00 2.62
CA VAL A 46 13.55 2.62 2.88
C VAL A 46 14.59 1.62 2.36
N MET A 47 15.14 1.82 1.16
CA MET A 47 16.20 0.95 0.63
C MET A 47 17.47 0.98 1.50
N ASP A 48 17.90 2.14 1.98
CA ASP A 48 19.05 2.27 2.89
C ASP A 48 18.82 1.53 4.21
N LEU A 49 17.64 1.67 4.81
CA LEU A 49 17.30 0.97 6.04
C LEU A 49 17.21 -0.55 5.84
N LEU A 50 16.65 -1.02 4.72
CA LEU A 50 16.62 -2.44 4.38
C LEU A 50 18.03 -2.98 4.13
N PHE A 51 18.90 -2.22 3.48
CA PHE A 51 20.31 -2.61 3.27
C PHE A 51 21.07 -2.71 4.60
N LYS A 52 20.85 -1.76 5.51
CA LYS A 52 21.62 -1.65 6.77
C LYS A 52 21.12 -2.57 7.88
N TYR A 53 19.82 -2.86 7.92
CA TYR A 53 19.18 -3.57 9.04
C TYR A 53 18.33 -4.77 8.59
N GLY A 54 18.37 -5.16 7.32
CA GLY A 54 17.48 -6.20 6.77
C GLY A 54 17.53 -7.54 7.49
N ASP A 55 18.66 -7.87 8.11
CA ASP A 55 18.89 -9.07 8.92
C ASP A 55 18.26 -8.99 10.32
N GLN A 56 18.01 -7.78 10.83
CA GLN A 56 17.42 -7.51 12.14
C GLN A 56 15.92 -7.19 12.07
N LEU A 57 15.40 -6.90 10.88
CA LEU A 57 14.00 -6.56 10.69
C LEU A 57 13.12 -7.81 10.75
N ILE A 58 12.19 -7.82 11.71
CA ILE A 58 11.18 -8.87 11.85
C ILE A 58 9.83 -8.26 11.43
N PRO A 59 9.14 -8.79 10.41
CA PRO A 59 7.80 -8.32 10.09
C PRO A 59 6.88 -8.62 11.28
N PRO A 60 5.90 -7.75 11.58
CA PRO A 60 4.92 -8.06 12.60
C PRO A 60 4.21 -9.37 12.23
N PRO A 61 3.84 -10.20 13.22
CA PRO A 61 3.19 -11.47 12.97
C PRO A 61 1.94 -11.25 12.10
N PRO A 62 1.62 -12.19 11.19
CA PRO A 62 0.42 -12.07 10.37
C PRO A 62 -0.78 -11.96 11.31
N THR A 63 -1.35 -10.76 11.36
CA THR A 63 -2.60 -10.54 12.07
C THR A 63 -3.67 -11.38 11.38
N ARG A 64 -4.36 -12.26 12.10
CA ARG A 64 -5.57 -12.96 11.61
C ARG A 64 -6.73 -11.98 11.44
N PHE A 65 -6.57 -10.99 10.56
CA PHE A 65 -7.69 -10.21 10.06
C PHE A 65 -8.05 -10.79 8.71
N SER A 66 -9.31 -11.22 8.62
CA SER A 66 -9.96 -11.81 7.45
C SER A 66 -9.58 -11.02 6.19
N LYS A 67 -9.22 -11.73 5.11
CA LYS A 67 -9.08 -11.14 3.78
C LYS A 67 -10.26 -10.18 3.54
N PRO A 68 -10.03 -8.94 3.03
CA PRO A 68 -11.10 -8.20 2.38
C PRO A 68 -11.62 -9.10 1.26
N GLN A 69 -12.93 -9.34 1.27
CA GLN A 69 -13.60 -10.08 0.23
C GLN A 69 -13.41 -9.28 -1.07
N LEU A 70 -12.53 -9.75 -1.95
CA LEU A 70 -12.51 -9.27 -3.33
C LEU A 70 -13.87 -9.68 -3.91
N GLN A 71 -14.76 -8.72 -4.05
CA GLN A 71 -16.00 -8.90 -4.78
C GLN A 71 -15.59 -8.98 -6.24
N GLU A 72 -15.55 -10.21 -6.77
CA GLU A 72 -15.53 -10.43 -8.21
C GLU A 72 -16.81 -9.78 -8.76
N GLU A 73 -16.70 -8.58 -9.33
CA GLU A 73 -17.72 -8.06 -10.22
C GLU A 73 -17.70 -8.93 -11.47
N GLU A 74 -18.58 -9.93 -11.48
CA GLU A 74 -18.91 -10.69 -12.67
C GLU A 74 -19.55 -9.72 -13.68
N SER A 75 -18.72 -9.27 -14.63
CA SER A 75 -19.10 -8.49 -15.79
C SER A 75 -20.16 -9.25 -16.59
N THR A 76 -21.42 -8.96 -16.29
CA THR A 76 -22.57 -9.39 -17.10
C THR A 76 -22.55 -8.60 -18.41
N THR A 77 -21.80 -9.09 -19.40
CA THR A 77 -21.90 -8.63 -20.78
C THR A 77 -21.57 -9.76 -21.75
N GLU A 78 -22.40 -10.80 -21.83
CA GLU A 78 -22.41 -11.70 -22.99
C GLU A 78 -23.71 -12.51 -23.18
N SER A 79 -24.88 -11.93 -22.89
CA SER A 79 -26.17 -12.60 -23.20
C SER A 79 -27.26 -11.70 -23.80
N GLU A 80 -26.91 -10.48 -24.28
CA GLU A 80 -27.88 -9.57 -24.92
C GLU A 80 -27.58 -9.28 -26.39
N LEU A 81 -27.00 -10.26 -27.11
CA LEU A 81 -26.84 -10.16 -28.58
C LEU A 81 -27.37 -11.35 -29.38
N GLU A 82 -28.19 -12.23 -28.79
CA GLU A 82 -28.86 -13.32 -29.53
C GLU A 82 -30.41 -13.26 -29.47
N ALA A 83 -30.96 -12.06 -29.28
CA ALA A 83 -32.39 -11.82 -29.42
C ALA A 83 -32.68 -10.51 -30.17
N LYS A 84 -32.29 -10.44 -31.45
CA LYS A 84 -32.95 -9.59 -32.45
C LYS A 84 -32.71 -10.07 -33.87
#